data_AF-V7C6K1-F1
#
_entry.id   AF-V7C6K1-F1
#
_cell.length_a   1.000
_cell.length_b   1.000
_cell.length_c   1.000
_cell.angle_alpha   90.00
_cell.angle_beta   90.00
_cell.angle_gamma   90.00
#
_symmetry.space_group_name_H-M   'P 1'
#
loop_
_entity.id
_entity.type
_entity.pdbx_description
1 polymer ?
#
loop_
_entity_poly.entity_id
_entity_poly.type
_entity_poly.pdbx_seq_one_letter_code
_entity_poly.pdbx_strand_id
1 'polypeptide(L)'
;MASAVDSKSQNCLPFTVSVKLDRDNYPLWKSLVISIVKGCRLNGHMLETKECPEEFIVSVDSSKKPNLVFGDWQARDSQLLGRLMNLMTVEIATQLLHCETSKQLWDEAQSLAGAHTRSRITYLKYEFHSIRKGEMKMEEYLVKMKNLVDRLKLAGSPISNSDLIIQTLKGLDSKYNPVVVKLSDQTSLTWVDLQAQLLTFEVDLIN
;
A
#
# COMPACT_ATOMS: atom_id res chain seq x y z
N MET A 1 -37.91 22.43 35.04
CA MET A 1 -36.86 23.48 34.92
C MET A 1 -35.68 22.85 34.20
N ALA A 2 -35.50 23.25 32.95
CA ALA A 2 -34.33 22.90 32.14
C ALA A 2 -33.11 23.69 32.64
N SER A 3 -31.93 23.08 32.66
CA SER A 3 -30.70 23.81 32.36
C SER A 3 -29.57 22.87 31.93
N ALA A 4 -29.16 23.03 30.67
CA ALA A 4 -27.82 22.89 30.13
C ALA A 4 -27.06 21.57 30.38
N VAL A 5 -27.32 20.58 29.54
CA VAL A 5 -26.32 19.53 29.24
C VAL A 5 -25.38 20.09 28.16
N ASP A 6 -24.28 20.64 28.65
CA ASP A 6 -22.97 20.88 28.04
C ASP A 6 -22.86 20.54 26.53
N SER A 7 -23.23 21.47 25.66
CA SER A 7 -22.84 21.50 24.25
C SER A 7 -21.41 22.02 24.12
N LYS A 8 -20.45 21.33 24.75
CA LYS A 8 -19.04 21.49 24.37
C LYS A 8 -18.86 20.72 23.08
N SER A 9 -18.85 21.47 21.98
CA SER A 9 -18.13 21.09 20.77
C SER A 9 -16.80 20.48 21.19
N GLN A 10 -16.71 19.15 21.16
CA GLN A 10 -15.43 18.46 21.29
C GLN A 10 -14.66 18.86 20.04
N ASN A 11 -13.92 19.97 20.15
CA ASN A 11 -12.85 20.35 19.24
C ASN A 11 -11.82 19.23 19.32
N CYS A 12 -12.07 18.13 18.62
CA CYS A 12 -11.00 17.20 18.33
C CYS A 12 -9.94 18.04 17.63
N LEU A 13 -8.70 17.96 18.14
CA LEU A 13 -7.56 18.67 17.58
C LEU A 13 -7.64 18.63 16.05
N PRO A 14 -7.33 19.72 15.33
CA PRO A 14 -7.30 19.69 13.88
C PRO A 14 -6.48 18.47 13.48
N PHE A 15 -6.98 17.68 12.52
CA PHE A 15 -6.26 16.55 11.93
C PHE A 15 -5.05 17.10 11.15
N THR A 16 -4.09 17.72 11.85
CA THR A 16 -2.80 18.11 11.31
C THR A 16 -1.93 16.88 11.37
N VAL A 17 -2.13 15.99 10.39
CA VAL A 17 -1.19 14.90 10.13
C VAL A 17 -0.21 15.42 9.09
N SER A 18 1.08 15.36 9.38
CA SER A 18 2.12 15.74 8.41
C SER A 18 2.19 14.78 7.21
N VAL A 19 1.53 13.62 7.29
CA VAL A 19 1.58 12.54 6.31
C VAL A 19 0.25 12.47 5.57
N LYS A 20 0.27 12.80 4.28
CA LYS A 20 -0.86 12.63 3.37
C LYS A 20 -0.76 11.27 2.67
N LEU A 21 -1.88 10.57 2.48
CA LEU A 21 -1.94 9.31 1.76
C LEU A 21 -1.44 9.50 0.32
N ASP A 22 -0.43 8.71 -0.01
CA ASP A 22 0.08 8.52 -1.37
C ASP A 22 0.06 7.02 -1.72
N ARG A 23 0.64 6.67 -2.87
CA ARG A 23 0.65 5.31 -3.39
C ARG A 23 1.53 4.35 -2.58
N ASP A 24 2.45 4.86 -1.76
CA ASP A 24 3.52 4.09 -1.12
C ASP A 24 3.44 4.06 0.41
N ASN A 25 2.68 4.98 1.03
CA ASN A 25 2.67 5.17 2.47
C ASN A 25 1.41 4.66 3.20
N TYR A 26 0.52 3.94 2.50
CA TYR A 26 -0.76 3.48 3.07
C TYR A 26 -0.64 2.82 4.46
N PRO A 27 0.32 1.92 4.75
CA PRO A 27 0.44 1.33 6.09
C PRO A 27 0.68 2.36 7.20
N LEU A 28 1.55 3.35 6.94
CA LEU A 28 1.84 4.43 7.88
C LEU A 28 0.63 5.34 8.03
N TRP A 29 0.05 5.78 6.91
CA TRP A 29 -1.15 6.62 6.89
C TRP A 29 -2.30 5.96 7.66
N LYS A 30 -2.56 4.67 7.40
CA LYS A 30 -3.60 3.87 8.07
C LYS A 30 -3.41 3.87 9.58
N SER A 31 -2.18 3.65 10.06
CA SER A 31 -1.86 3.62 11.49
C SER A 31 -2.13 4.97 12.16
N LEU A 32 -1.74 6.07 11.51
CA LEU A 32 -1.96 7.43 12.01
C LEU A 32 -3.47 7.76 12.05
N VAL A 33 -4.19 7.51 10.96
CA VAL A 33 -5.62 7.81 10.86
C VAL A 33 -6.44 7.01 11.86
N ILE A 34 -6.20 5.70 12.02
CA ILE A 34 -6.89 4.88 13.02
C ILE A 34 -6.67 5.44 14.43
N SER A 35 -5.44 5.86 14.75
CA SER A 35 -5.11 6.41 16.07
C SER A 35 -5.89 7.69 16.36
N ILE A 36 -6.00 8.59 15.38
CA ILE A 36 -6.73 9.85 15.54
C ILE A 36 -8.24 9.61 15.59
N VAL A 37 -8.77 8.75 14.72
CA VAL A 37 -10.21 8.42 14.70
C VAL A 37 -10.66 7.78 16.02
N LYS A 38 -9.83 6.90 16.59
CA LYS A 38 -10.05 6.34 17.94
C LYS A 38 -9.99 7.44 19.01
N GLY A 39 -9.00 8.34 18.94
CA GLY A 39 -8.88 9.48 19.86
C GLY A 39 -10.10 10.40 19.85
N CYS A 40 -10.70 10.64 18.68
CA CYS A 40 -11.92 11.43 18.53
C CYS A 40 -13.22 10.66 18.82
N ARG A 41 -13.15 9.36 19.18
CA ARG A 41 -14.34 8.48 19.35
C ARG A 41 -15.24 8.40 18.10
N LEU A 42 -14.63 8.48 16.92
CA LEU A 42 -15.32 8.43 15.62
C LEU A 42 -15.23 7.04 14.95
N ASN A 43 -14.68 6.04 15.65
CA ASN A 43 -14.56 4.67 15.18
C ASN A 43 -15.90 4.07 14.73
N GLY A 44 -17.02 4.47 15.35
CA GLY A 44 -18.36 4.02 14.94
C GLY A 44 -18.84 4.51 13.57
N HIS A 45 -18.19 5.52 12.97
CA HIS A 45 -18.51 5.96 11.61
C HIS A 45 -17.63 5.28 10.56
N MET A 46 -16.42 4.83 10.94
CA MET A 46 -15.40 4.34 10.01
C MET A 46 -15.11 2.83 10.11
N LEU A 47 -15.05 2.27 11.33
CA LEU A 47 -14.55 0.92 11.61
C LEU A 47 -15.63 -0.03 12.16
N GLU A 48 -16.59 0.49 12.92
CA GLU A 48 -17.69 -0.29 13.50
C GLU A 48 -19.00 0.04 12.80
N THR A 49 -19.86 -0.97 12.67
CA THR A 49 -21.23 -0.91 12.15
C THR A 49 -22.16 -0.16 13.11
N LYS A 50 -21.91 1.12 13.37
CA LYS A 50 -23.00 1.98 13.83
C LYS A 50 -23.89 2.22 12.62
N GLU A 51 -24.91 1.38 12.47
CA GLU A 51 -25.84 1.47 11.34
C GLU A 51 -26.39 2.90 11.25
N CYS A 52 -26.40 3.41 10.03
CA CYS A 52 -26.94 4.72 9.72
C CYS A 52 -28.37 4.78 10.30
N PRO A 53 -28.66 5.70 11.24
CA PRO A 53 -29.99 5.80 11.83
C PRO A 53 -31.05 6.04 10.76
N GLU A 54 -32.27 5.56 10.95
CA GLU A 54 -33.35 5.84 10.00
C GLU A 54 -33.61 7.34 9.89
N GLU A 55 -33.76 7.85 8.67
CA GLU A 55 -34.00 9.27 8.38
C GLU A 55 -35.33 9.77 8.98
N PHE A 56 -36.31 8.88 9.11
CA PHE A 56 -37.63 9.19 9.66
C PHE A 56 -38.02 8.19 10.74
N ILE A 57 -38.55 8.67 11.86
CA ILE A 57 -39.15 7.84 12.91
C ILE A 57 -40.67 7.90 12.75
N VAL A 58 -41.34 6.75 12.83
CA VAL A 58 -42.80 6.67 12.88
C VAL A 58 -43.26 7.04 14.28
N SER A 59 -43.99 8.13 14.41
CA SER A 59 -44.54 8.59 15.68
C SER A 59 -45.82 7.84 16.03
N VAL A 60 -46.28 7.92 17.28
CA VAL A 60 -47.46 7.20 17.82
C VAL A 60 -48.74 7.51 17.02
N ASP A 61 -48.76 8.62 16.30
CA ASP A 61 -49.81 9.09 15.39
C ASP A 61 -49.67 8.56 13.94
N SER A 62 -48.76 7.61 13.68
CA SER A 62 -48.40 7.12 12.33
C SER A 62 -47.80 8.19 11.39
N SER A 63 -47.44 9.36 11.90
CA SER A 63 -46.75 10.40 11.12
C SER A 63 -45.24 10.12 11.04
N LYS A 64 -44.63 10.40 9.88
CA LYS A 64 -43.16 10.35 9.69
C LYS A 64 -42.56 11.66 10.19
N LYS A 65 -41.76 11.60 11.26
CA LYS A 65 -41.01 12.76 11.77
C LYS A 65 -39.52 12.60 11.49
N PRO A 66 -38.81 13.66 11.06
CA PRO A 66 -37.38 13.59 10.80
C PRO A 66 -36.60 13.22 12.06
N ASN A 67 -35.66 12.30 11.92
CA ASN A 67 -34.84 11.83 13.03
C ASN A 67 -33.67 12.78 13.28
N LEU A 68 -33.70 13.53 14.39
CA LEU A 68 -32.60 14.42 14.78
C LEU A 68 -31.27 13.66 14.96
N VAL A 69 -31.33 12.37 15.33
CA VAL A 69 -30.15 11.51 15.48
C VAL A 69 -29.50 11.20 14.11
N PHE A 70 -30.30 11.12 13.04
CA PHE A 70 -29.79 10.98 11.67
C PHE A 70 -29.04 12.24 11.22
N GLY A 71 -29.61 13.42 11.46
CA GLY A 71 -28.94 14.69 11.15
C GLY A 71 -27.60 14.87 11.87
N ASP A 72 -27.57 14.56 13.18
CA ASP A 72 -26.34 14.59 13.98
C ASP A 72 -25.31 13.53 13.55
N TRP A 73 -25.77 12.39 13.03
CA TRP A 73 -24.90 11.35 12.49
C TRP A 73 -24.31 11.80 11.16
N GLN A 74 -25.14 12.32 10.24
CA GLN A 74 -24.73 12.79 8.92
C GLN A 74 -23.75 13.95 9.03
N ALA A 75 -24.02 14.94 9.89
CA ALA A 75 -23.10 16.06 10.11
C ALA A 75 -21.73 15.60 10.61
N ARG A 76 -21.69 14.58 11.49
CA ARG A 76 -20.43 14.00 11.98
C ARG A 76 -19.70 13.20 10.93
N ASP A 77 -20.42 12.41 10.13
CA ASP A 77 -19.83 11.65 9.04
C ASP A 77 -19.24 12.57 7.96
N SER A 78 -19.99 13.61 7.53
CA SER A 78 -19.51 14.58 6.54
C SER A 78 -18.26 15.35 7.03
N GLN A 79 -18.18 15.68 8.32
CA GLN A 79 -16.96 16.27 8.89
C GLN A 79 -15.78 15.30 8.84
N LEU A 80 -16.00 14.02 9.15
CA LEU A 80 -14.96 12.99 9.07
C LEU A 80 -14.52 12.76 7.63
N LEU A 81 -15.45 12.68 6.69
CA LEU A 81 -15.18 12.55 5.25
C LEU A 81 -14.29 13.69 4.76
N GLY A 82 -14.67 14.95 5.02
CA GLY A 82 -13.86 16.11 4.64
C GLY A 82 -12.48 16.13 5.30
N ARG A 83 -12.36 15.63 6.53
CA ARG A 83 -11.06 15.47 7.20
C ARG A 83 -10.20 14.40 6.52
N LEU A 84 -10.76 13.21 6.27
CA LEU A 84 -10.05 12.13 5.58
C LEU A 84 -9.57 12.54 4.19
N MET A 85 -10.40 13.25 3.42
CA MET A 85 -10.03 13.84 2.12
C MET A 85 -8.79 14.75 2.22
N ASN A 86 -8.72 15.58 3.26
CA ASN A 86 -7.57 16.46 3.49
C ASN A 86 -6.28 15.72 3.91
N LEU A 87 -6.41 14.46 4.36
CA LEU A 87 -5.30 13.58 4.67
C LEU A 87 -4.82 12.78 3.46
N MET A 88 -5.27 13.10 2.26
CA MET A 88 -4.86 12.45 1.02
C MET A 88 -4.13 13.46 0.13
N THR A 89 -3.23 12.97 -0.71
CA THR A 89 -2.71 13.76 -1.84
C THR A 89 -3.84 14.04 -2.83
N VAL A 90 -3.73 15.12 -3.62
CA VAL A 90 -4.74 15.49 -4.62
C VAL A 90 -5.01 14.33 -5.59
N GLU A 91 -3.96 13.59 -5.97
CA GLU A 91 -4.06 12.44 -6.85
C GLU A 91 -4.93 11.30 -6.29
N ILE A 92 -4.76 10.96 -5.01
CA ILE A 92 -5.55 9.91 -4.36
C ILE A 92 -6.97 10.43 -4.08
N ALA A 93 -7.12 11.69 -3.62
CA ALA A 93 -8.42 12.30 -3.35
C ALA A 93 -9.30 12.36 -4.60
N THR A 94 -8.71 12.68 -5.78
CA THR A 94 -9.46 12.73 -7.05
C THR A 94 -10.04 11.37 -7.44
N GLN A 95 -9.35 10.27 -7.14
CA GLN A 95 -9.83 8.91 -7.42
C GLN A 95 -10.96 8.46 -6.49
N LEU A 96 -11.14 9.14 -5.36
CA LEU A 96 -12.11 8.78 -4.31
C LEU A 96 -13.19 9.85 -4.12
N LEU A 97 -13.30 10.81 -5.05
CA LEU A 97 -14.21 11.95 -4.95
C LEU A 97 -15.69 11.54 -4.94
N HIS A 98 -16.01 10.37 -5.50
CA HIS A 98 -17.37 9.82 -5.52
C HIS A 98 -17.81 9.20 -4.18
N CYS A 99 -16.93 9.13 -3.18
CA CYS A 99 -17.28 8.58 -1.87
C CYS A 99 -18.16 9.57 -1.08
N GLU A 100 -19.35 9.13 -0.68
CA GLU A 100 -20.32 9.98 0.03
C GLU A 100 -20.26 9.84 1.55
N THR A 101 -19.64 8.76 2.04
CA THR A 101 -19.50 8.50 3.48
C THR A 101 -18.06 8.23 3.88
N SER A 102 -17.73 8.54 5.14
CA SER A 102 -16.37 8.31 5.66
C SER A 102 -15.97 6.82 5.62
N LYS A 103 -16.94 5.92 5.80
CA LYS A 103 -16.76 4.47 5.67
C LYS A 103 -16.44 4.05 4.24
N GLN A 104 -17.26 4.49 3.27
CA GLN A 104 -17.01 4.17 1.86
C GLN A 104 -15.61 4.64 1.45
N LEU A 105 -15.24 5.87 1.83
CA LEU A 105 -13.92 6.39 1.56
C LEU A 105 -12.80 5.53 2.15
N TRP A 106 -12.96 5.09 3.39
CA TRP A 106 -11.98 4.26 4.08
C TRP A 106 -11.77 2.90 3.39
N ASP A 107 -12.88 2.23 3.05
CA ASP A 107 -12.88 0.93 2.40
C ASP A 107 -12.28 1.01 0.99
N GLU A 108 -12.64 2.05 0.22
CA GLU A 108 -12.09 2.27 -1.11
C GLU A 108 -10.62 2.67 -1.08
N ALA A 109 -10.18 3.51 -0.14
CA ALA A 109 -8.76 3.84 0.05
C ALA A 109 -7.93 2.58 0.37
N GLN A 110 -8.48 1.67 1.20
CA GLN A 110 -7.84 0.37 1.47
C GLN A 110 -7.76 -0.50 0.21
N SER A 111 -8.84 -0.56 -0.57
CA SER A 111 -8.89 -1.31 -1.83
C SER A 111 -7.88 -0.77 -2.84
N LEU A 112 -7.81 0.55 -3.01
CA LEU A 112 -6.91 1.25 -3.91
C LEU A 112 -5.44 1.00 -3.55
N ALA A 113 -5.08 1.15 -2.27
CA ALA A 113 -3.73 0.83 -1.79
C ALA A 113 -3.37 -0.65 -2.02
N GLY A 114 -4.33 -1.56 -1.81
CA GLY A 114 -4.18 -2.97 -2.14
C GLY A 114 -3.95 -3.20 -3.63
N ALA A 115 -4.70 -2.53 -4.50
CA ALA A 115 -4.56 -2.61 -5.95
C ALA A 115 -3.19 -2.09 -6.42
N HIS A 116 -2.75 -0.93 -5.93
CA HIS A 116 -1.42 -0.39 -6.23
C HIS A 116 -0.30 -1.34 -5.79
N THR A 117 -0.41 -1.93 -4.60
CA THR A 117 0.56 -2.92 -4.10
C THR A 117 0.62 -4.13 -5.02
N ARG A 118 -0.54 -4.70 -5.40
CA ARG A 118 -0.61 -5.84 -6.32
C ARG A 118 -0.02 -5.51 -7.70
N SER A 119 -0.42 -4.39 -8.30
CA SER A 119 0.11 -3.96 -9.60
C SER A 119 1.62 -3.74 -9.57
N ARG A 120 2.14 -3.14 -8.48
CA ARG A 120 3.58 -2.95 -8.29
C ARG A 120 4.34 -4.26 -8.15
N ILE A 121 3.79 -5.24 -7.41
CA ILE A 121 4.35 -6.59 -7.34
C ILE A 121 4.35 -7.25 -8.72
N THR A 122 3.25 -7.17 -9.47
CA THR A 122 3.14 -7.75 -10.81
C THR A 122 4.18 -7.16 -11.76
N TYR A 123 4.30 -5.83 -11.80
CA TYR A 123 5.31 -5.14 -12.61
C TYR A 123 6.74 -5.55 -12.22
N LEU A 124 7.02 -5.59 -10.92
CA LEU A 124 8.32 -6.03 -10.41
C LEU A 124 8.65 -7.47 -10.77
N LYS A 125 7.69 -8.38 -10.67
CA LYS A 125 7.85 -9.77 -11.10
C LYS A 125 8.10 -9.83 -12.60
N TYR A 126 7.36 -9.07 -13.40
CA TYR A 126 7.58 -9.02 -14.84
C TYR A 126 9.00 -8.55 -15.19
N GLU A 127 9.47 -7.45 -14.58
CA GLU A 127 10.85 -6.95 -14.74
C GLU A 127 11.89 -8.02 -14.33
N PHE A 128 11.69 -8.67 -13.18
CA PHE A 128 12.58 -9.72 -12.70
C PHE A 128 12.69 -10.91 -13.68
N HIS A 129 11.59 -11.33 -14.29
CA HIS A 129 11.60 -12.46 -15.23
C HIS A 129 12.06 -12.08 -16.65
N SER A 130 11.87 -10.82 -17.05
CA SER A 130 12.17 -10.33 -18.40
C SER A 130 13.59 -9.81 -18.55
N ILE A 131 14.22 -9.35 -17.47
CA ILE A 131 15.57 -8.79 -17.52
C ILE A 131 16.59 -9.81 -18.06
N ARG A 132 17.43 -9.33 -18.96
CA ARG A 132 18.60 -10.03 -19.52
C ARG A 132 19.81 -9.14 -19.32
N LYS A 133 21.01 -9.72 -19.25
CA LYS A 133 22.26 -8.97 -19.14
C LYS A 133 22.47 -8.07 -20.36
N GLY A 134 22.40 -8.65 -21.55
CA GLY A 134 22.65 -7.94 -22.81
C GLY A 134 23.97 -7.14 -22.76
N GLU A 135 23.89 -5.87 -23.14
CA GLU A 135 25.04 -4.96 -23.22
C GLU A 135 25.51 -4.41 -21.86
N MET A 136 24.77 -4.64 -20.77
CA MET A 136 25.18 -4.19 -19.43
C MET A 136 26.47 -4.88 -18.99
N LYS A 137 27.30 -4.20 -18.19
CA LYS A 137 28.39 -4.86 -17.47
C LYS A 137 27.82 -5.89 -16.48
N MET A 138 28.58 -6.95 -16.17
CA MET A 138 28.10 -7.98 -15.24
C MET A 138 27.73 -7.39 -13.87
N GLU A 139 28.54 -6.45 -13.36
CA GLU A 139 28.26 -5.77 -12.09
C GLU A 139 26.91 -5.03 -12.10
N GLU A 140 26.65 -4.25 -13.15
CA GLU A 140 25.39 -3.51 -13.31
C GLU A 140 24.20 -4.46 -13.36
N TYR A 141 24.34 -5.59 -14.08
CA TYR A 141 23.30 -6.61 -14.18
C TYR A 141 23.00 -7.25 -12.81
N LEU A 142 24.02 -7.63 -12.06
CA LEU A 142 23.88 -8.25 -10.73
C LEU A 142 23.23 -7.30 -9.73
N VAL A 143 23.64 -6.02 -9.72
CA VAL A 143 23.01 -4.98 -8.89
C VAL A 143 21.54 -4.82 -9.23
N LYS A 144 21.19 -4.79 -10.53
CA LYS A 144 19.81 -4.65 -10.98
C LYS A 144 18.94 -5.85 -10.57
N MET A 145 19.45 -7.07 -10.69
CA MET A 145 18.79 -8.29 -10.21
C MET A 145 18.51 -8.23 -8.70
N LYS A 146 19.53 -7.85 -7.91
CA LYS A 146 19.39 -7.77 -6.44
C LYS A 146 18.38 -6.71 -6.02
N ASN A 147 18.42 -5.53 -6.66
CA ASN A 147 17.48 -4.44 -6.39
C ASN A 147 16.02 -4.83 -6.66
N LEU A 148 15.75 -5.62 -7.70
CA LEU A 148 14.41 -6.13 -8.00
C LEU A 148 13.90 -7.07 -6.89
N VAL A 149 14.74 -8.00 -6.42
CA VAL A 149 14.41 -8.90 -5.32
C VAL A 149 14.17 -8.15 -4.02
N ASP A 150 15.00 -7.15 -3.71
CA ASP A 150 14.85 -6.34 -2.49
C ASP A 150 13.57 -5.51 -2.53
N ARG A 151 13.23 -4.92 -3.68
CA ARG A 151 11.95 -4.21 -3.86
C ARG A 151 10.75 -5.15 -3.74
N LEU A 152 10.84 -6.37 -4.27
CA LEU A 152 9.80 -7.38 -4.14
C LEU A 152 9.61 -7.84 -2.70
N LYS A 153 10.71 -8.01 -1.95
CA LYS A 153 10.69 -8.30 -0.52
C LYS A 153 10.00 -7.19 0.27
N LEU A 154 10.34 -5.92 -0.01
CA LEU A 154 9.69 -4.76 0.61
C LEU A 154 8.20 -4.64 0.28
N ALA A 155 7.79 -5.07 -0.92
CA ALA A 155 6.39 -5.11 -1.33
C ALA A 155 5.62 -6.32 -0.76
N GLY A 156 6.24 -7.16 0.06
CA GLY A 156 5.60 -8.34 0.67
C GLY A 156 5.54 -9.58 -0.23
N SER A 157 6.33 -9.63 -1.32
CA SER A 157 6.42 -10.77 -2.24
C SER A 157 7.88 -11.21 -2.41
N PRO A 158 8.54 -11.73 -1.36
CA PRO A 158 9.96 -12.13 -1.42
C PRO A 158 10.23 -13.21 -2.48
N ILE A 159 11.43 -13.17 -3.06
CA ILE A 159 11.98 -14.20 -3.97
C ILE A 159 13.09 -14.96 -3.23
N SER A 160 13.16 -16.28 -3.43
CA SER A 160 14.20 -17.11 -2.82
C SER A 160 15.57 -16.84 -3.45
N ASN A 161 16.66 -17.07 -2.71
CA ASN A 161 18.00 -16.94 -3.29
C ASN A 161 18.23 -17.91 -4.46
N SER A 162 17.64 -19.11 -4.40
CA SER A 162 17.70 -20.09 -5.49
C SER A 162 17.03 -19.58 -6.75
N ASP A 163 15.83 -18.99 -6.64
CA ASP A 163 15.12 -18.41 -7.80
C ASP A 163 15.87 -17.20 -8.37
N LEU A 164 16.47 -16.36 -7.51
CA LEU A 164 17.35 -15.28 -7.92
C LEU A 164 18.53 -15.81 -8.75
N ILE A 165 19.24 -16.82 -8.24
CA ILE A 165 20.37 -17.45 -8.95
C ILE A 165 19.93 -18.00 -10.31
N ILE A 166 18.85 -18.80 -10.33
CA ILE A 166 18.33 -19.42 -11.56
C ILE A 166 17.97 -18.34 -12.58
N GLN A 167 17.25 -17.30 -12.16
CA GLN A 167 16.84 -16.22 -13.06
C GLN A 167 18.03 -15.38 -13.54
N THR A 168 19.03 -15.15 -12.69
CA THR A 168 20.26 -14.45 -13.09
C THR A 168 21.03 -15.25 -14.14
N LEU A 169 21.22 -16.56 -13.95
CA LEU A 169 21.91 -17.41 -14.92
C LEU A 169 21.15 -17.49 -16.25
N LYS A 170 19.81 -17.61 -16.21
CA LYS A 170 18.95 -17.60 -17.40
C LYS A 170 19.02 -16.31 -18.20
N GLY A 171 19.41 -15.20 -17.57
CA GLY A 171 19.51 -13.91 -18.21
C GLY A 171 20.84 -13.64 -18.92
N LEU A 172 21.79 -14.57 -18.88
CA LEU A 172 23.12 -14.43 -19.49
C LEU A 172 23.13 -14.87 -20.96
N ASP A 173 24.01 -14.24 -21.75
CA ASP A 173 24.21 -14.59 -23.15
C ASP A 173 25.05 -15.86 -23.32
N SER A 174 25.05 -16.44 -24.52
CA SER A 174 25.73 -17.71 -24.83
C SER A 174 27.23 -17.73 -24.52
N LYS A 175 27.91 -16.57 -24.52
CA LYS A 175 29.32 -16.44 -24.12
C LYS A 175 29.58 -16.83 -22.66
N TYR A 176 28.55 -16.79 -21.80
CA TYR A 176 28.62 -17.22 -20.40
C TYR A 176 28.24 -18.70 -20.21
N ASN A 177 27.89 -19.45 -21.26
CA ASN A 177 27.50 -20.85 -21.12
C ASN A 177 28.51 -21.71 -20.32
N PRO A 178 29.85 -21.57 -20.48
CA PRO A 178 30.80 -22.37 -19.71
C PRO A 178 30.66 -22.16 -18.19
N VAL A 179 30.50 -20.91 -17.75
CA VAL A 179 30.33 -20.60 -16.33
C VAL A 179 28.93 -20.94 -15.83
N VAL A 180 27.89 -20.79 -16.67
CA VAL A 180 26.51 -21.19 -16.35
C VAL A 180 26.42 -22.69 -16.04
N VAL A 181 27.02 -23.55 -16.87
CA VAL A 181 27.02 -25.00 -16.64
C VAL A 181 27.71 -25.34 -15.31
N LYS A 182 28.92 -24.81 -15.10
CA LYS A 182 29.68 -25.00 -13.86
C LYS A 182 28.88 -24.61 -12.61
N LEU A 183 28.20 -23.46 -12.67
CA LEU A 183 27.45 -22.92 -11.53
C LEU A 183 26.13 -23.66 -11.30
N SER A 184 25.51 -24.20 -12.35
CA SER A 184 24.24 -24.94 -12.26
C SER A 184 24.41 -26.29 -11.56
N ASP A 185 25.60 -26.89 -11.63
CA ASP A 185 25.90 -28.17 -10.97
C ASP A 185 26.23 -28.02 -9.47
N GLN A 186 26.37 -26.79 -8.96
CA GLN A 186 26.73 -26.54 -7.57
C GLN A 186 25.52 -26.65 -6.64
N THR A 187 25.59 -27.59 -5.68
CA THR A 187 24.48 -27.91 -4.77
C THR A 187 24.25 -26.85 -3.68
N SER A 188 25.26 -26.06 -3.34
CA SER A 188 25.23 -25.08 -2.25
C SER A 188 25.74 -23.70 -2.67
N LEU A 189 25.38 -23.26 -3.87
CA LEU A 189 25.80 -21.96 -4.39
C LEU A 189 25.09 -20.81 -3.67
N THR A 190 25.86 -19.89 -3.07
CA THR A 190 25.32 -18.66 -2.49
C THR A 190 25.26 -17.54 -3.54
N TRP A 191 24.44 -16.52 -3.28
CA TRP A 191 24.40 -15.33 -4.14
C TRP A 191 25.76 -14.63 -4.24
N VAL A 192 26.52 -14.57 -3.13
CA VAL A 192 27.83 -13.92 -3.10
C VAL A 192 28.85 -14.69 -3.93
N ASP A 193 28.86 -16.03 -3.81
CA ASP A 193 29.74 -16.88 -4.61
C ASP A 193 29.42 -16.81 -6.10
N LEU A 194 28.12 -16.70 -6.45
CA LEU A 194 27.67 -16.49 -7.83
C LEU A 194 28.24 -15.17 -8.37
N GLN A 195 28.09 -14.07 -7.63
CA GLN A 195 28.58 -12.76 -8.04
C GLN A 195 30.09 -12.80 -8.29
N ALA A 196 30.87 -13.37 -7.37
CA ALA A 196 32.32 -13.48 -7.50
C ALA A 196 32.71 -14.26 -8.77
N GLN A 197 32.12 -15.43 -9.01
CA GLN A 197 32.46 -16.26 -10.17
C GLN A 197 32.06 -15.61 -11.51
N LEU A 198 30.92 -14.93 -11.57
CA LEU A 198 30.48 -14.23 -12.79
C LEU A 198 31.34 -13.00 -13.10
N LEU A 199 31.78 -12.26 -12.07
CA LEU A 199 32.68 -11.12 -12.24
C LEU A 199 34.07 -11.56 -12.71
N THR A 200 34.64 -12.61 -12.10
CA THR A 200 35.92 -13.18 -12.55
C THR A 200 35.85 -13.65 -14.00
N PHE A 201 34.78 -14.35 -14.37
CA PHE A 201 34.60 -14.84 -15.74
C PHE A 201 34.45 -13.70 -16.77
N GLU A 202 33.82 -12.58 -16.40
CA GLU A 202 33.73 -11.42 -17.31
C GLU A 202 35.12 -10.83 -17.59
N VAL A 203 36.02 -10.78 -16.61
CA VAL A 203 37.41 -10.35 -16.82
C VAL A 203 38.14 -11.28 -17.78
N ASP A 204 38.00 -12.60 -17.59
CA ASP A 204 38.62 -13.62 -18.46
C ASP A 204 38.09 -13.59 -19.90
N LEU A 205 36.84 -13.16 -20.12
CA LEU A 205 36.26 -13.00 -21.47
C LEU A 205 36.78 -11.76 -22.22
N ILE A 206 37.28 -10.76 -21.49
CA ILE A 206 37.75 -9.50 -22.06
C ILE A 206 39.24 -9.57 -22.45
N ASN A 207 39.99 -10.48 -21.82
CA ASN A 207 41.41 -10.72 -22.07
C ASN A 207 41.63 -11.76 -23.17
#